data_AF-A0A2E1W3H8-F1
#
_entry.id   AF-A0A2E1W3H8-F1
#
_cell.length_a   1.000
_cell.length_b   1.000
_cell.length_c   1.000
_cell.angle_alpha   90.00
_cell.angle_beta   90.00
_cell.angle_gamma   90.00
#
_symmetry.space_group_name_H-M   'P 1'
#
loop_
_entity.id
_entity.type
_entity.pdbx_description
1 polymer ?
#
loop_
_entity_poly.entity_id
_entity_poly.type
_entity_poly.pdbx_seq_one_letter_code
_entity_poly.pdbx_strand_id
1 'polypeptide(L)'
;MKVSLLAVLFGFVSLSPALANSDIICVQEFLKKTAFDPGLVDGKWGKGTGVAINSLFDQVGLNKKGQEVTVEQANEICAVLKSDKYKEILELGQFKIFSIDIK
;
A
#
# COMPACT_ATOMS: atom_id res chain seq x y z
N MET A 1 27.20 13.04 -9.00
CA MET A 1 27.03 11.84 -9.84
C MET A 1 25.71 11.18 -9.45
N LYS A 2 24.71 11.18 -10.34
CA LYS A 2 23.41 10.54 -10.10
C LYS A 2 23.57 9.05 -10.39
N VAL A 3 23.63 8.23 -9.34
CA VAL A 3 23.56 6.77 -9.50
C VAL A 3 22.07 6.42 -9.61
N SER A 4 21.64 6.16 -10.84
CA SER A 4 20.32 5.61 -11.14
C SER A 4 20.37 4.13 -10.77
N LEU A 5 19.73 3.75 -9.67
CA LEU A 5 19.65 2.37 -9.21
C LEU A 5 18.18 1.91 -9.23
N LEU A 6 17.99 0.63 -9.57
CA LEU A 6 16.74 -0.15 -9.64
C LEU A 6 15.97 -0.07 -10.96
N ALA A 7 16.52 -0.76 -11.97
CA ALA A 7 15.70 -1.65 -12.79
C ALA A 7 15.67 -3.01 -12.07
N VAL A 8 14.57 -3.35 -11.39
CA VAL A 8 14.37 -4.68 -10.79
C VAL A 8 13.57 -5.52 -11.77
N LEU A 9 14.13 -6.68 -12.09
CA LEU A 9 13.66 -7.68 -13.02
C LEU A 9 12.23 -8.14 -12.72
N PHE A 10 11.36 -8.07 -13.73
CA PHE A 10 10.09 -8.80 -13.78
C PHE A 10 10.37 -10.29 -13.96
N GLY A 11 10.66 -10.99 -12.87
CA GLY A 11 10.54 -12.44 -12.79
C GLY A 11 9.08 -12.77 -12.47
N PHE A 12 8.36 -13.37 -13.42
CA PHE A 12 7.01 -13.89 -13.17
C PHE A 12 7.09 -15.07 -12.19
N VAL A 13 7.07 -14.77 -10.89
CA VAL A 13 6.74 -15.75 -9.86
C VAL A 13 5.25 -16.02 -10.00
N SER A 14 4.90 -17.28 -10.28
CA SER A 14 3.50 -17.71 -10.28
C SER A 14 2.99 -17.65 -8.84
N LEU A 15 2.33 -16.54 -8.50
CA LEU A 15 1.80 -16.28 -7.18
C LEU A 15 0.57 -17.18 -6.97
N SER A 16 0.66 -18.14 -6.05
CA SER A 16 -0.48 -18.99 -5.72
C SER A 16 -1.58 -18.14 -5.03
N PRO A 17 -2.86 -18.39 -5.34
CA PRO A 17 -3.97 -17.53 -4.88
C PRO A 17 -4.12 -17.52 -3.34
N ALA A 18 -3.66 -18.58 -2.66
CA ALA A 18 -3.64 -18.62 -1.20
C ALA A 18 -2.65 -17.62 -0.60
N LEU A 19 -1.48 -17.43 -1.22
CA LEU A 19 -0.49 -16.45 -0.78
C LEU A 19 -0.98 -15.02 -1.04
N ALA A 20 -1.61 -14.81 -2.21
CA ALA A 20 -2.27 -13.55 -2.53
C ALA A 20 -3.33 -13.17 -1.46
N ASN A 21 -4.15 -14.11 -1.00
CA ASN A 21 -5.14 -13.84 0.05
C ASN A 21 -4.49 -13.41 1.38
N SER A 22 -3.39 -14.07 1.80
CA SER A 22 -2.69 -13.68 3.04
C SER A 22 -2.05 -12.30 2.94
N ASP A 23 -1.58 -11.91 1.76
CA ASP A 23 -1.01 -10.59 1.52
C ASP A 23 -2.11 -9.51 1.53
N ILE A 24 -3.31 -9.81 0.99
CA ILE A 24 -4.46 -8.90 1.09
C ILE A 24 -4.87 -8.70 2.56
N ILE A 25 -4.95 -9.78 3.36
CA ILE A 25 -5.25 -9.68 4.80
C ILE A 25 -4.20 -8.80 5.50
N CYS A 26 -2.92 -9.00 5.21
CA CYS A 26 -1.84 -8.18 5.75
C CYS A 26 -2.05 -6.68 5.48
N VAL A 27 -2.40 -6.32 4.24
CA VAL A 27 -2.72 -4.94 3.88
C VAL A 27 -3.94 -4.43 4.65
N GLN A 28 -5.01 -5.21 4.70
CA GLN A 28 -6.25 -4.84 5.41
C GLN A 28 -6.02 -4.64 6.92
N GLU A 29 -5.28 -5.53 7.58
CA GLU A 29 -4.94 -5.43 9.00
C GLU A 29 -4.07 -4.22 9.32
N PHE A 30 -3.11 -3.89 8.44
CA PHE A 30 -2.30 -2.69 8.60
C PHE A 30 -3.18 -1.44 8.52
N LEU A 31 -4.00 -1.35 7.46
CA LEU A 31 -4.87 -0.20 7.22
C LEU A 31 -5.88 0.01 8.36
N LYS A 32 -6.37 -1.06 8.99
CA LYS A 32 -7.24 -0.99 10.18
C LYS A 32 -6.60 -0.29 11.38
N LYS A 33 -5.28 -0.18 11.43
CA LYS A 33 -4.55 0.53 12.50
C LYS A 33 -4.38 2.02 12.19
N THR A 34 -4.72 2.43 10.97
CA THR A 34 -4.56 3.79 10.46
C THR A 34 -5.93 4.49 10.33
N ALA A 35 -5.93 5.77 9.94
CA ALA A 35 -7.15 6.49 9.57
C ALA A 35 -7.74 6.03 8.22
N PHE A 36 -7.03 5.21 7.45
CA PHE A 36 -7.41 4.73 6.12
C PHE A 36 -8.10 3.35 6.21
N ASP A 37 -9.33 3.31 6.73
CA ASP A 37 -10.07 2.06 6.93
C ASP A 37 -10.36 1.32 5.60
N PRO A 38 -9.96 0.04 5.43
CA PRO A 38 -10.19 -0.73 4.22
C PRO A 38 -11.60 -1.38 4.15
N GLY A 39 -12.40 -1.31 5.21
CA GLY A 39 -13.64 -2.04 5.37
C GLY A 39 -13.45 -3.35 6.16
N LEU A 40 -13.91 -4.48 5.64
CA LEU A 40 -13.73 -5.78 6.30
C LEU A 40 -12.30 -6.30 6.11
N VAL A 41 -11.83 -7.11 7.07
CA VAL A 41 -10.59 -7.90 6.94
C VAL A 41 -11.01 -9.32 6.56
N ASP A 42 -11.12 -9.58 5.26
CA ASP A 42 -11.67 -10.83 4.70
C ASP A 42 -10.80 -11.46 3.61
N GLY A 43 -9.64 -10.85 3.32
CA GLY A 43 -8.71 -11.30 2.29
C GLY A 43 -9.18 -11.05 0.85
N LYS A 44 -10.22 -10.23 0.65
CA LYS A 44 -10.68 -9.82 -0.68
C LYS A 44 -10.28 -8.38 -0.97
N TRP A 45 -9.66 -8.15 -2.12
CA TRP A 45 -9.33 -6.80 -2.56
C TRP A 45 -10.57 -6.08 -3.11
N GLY A 46 -11.36 -5.52 -2.20
CA GLY A 46 -12.52 -4.71 -2.55
C GLY A 46 -12.16 -3.25 -2.85
N LYS A 47 -13.15 -2.48 -3.30
CA LYS A 47 -13.01 -1.03 -3.53
C LYS A 47 -12.49 -0.29 -2.29
N GLY A 48 -12.95 -0.68 -1.09
CA GLY A 48 -12.51 -0.08 0.17
C GLY A 48 -11.01 -0.26 0.40
N THR A 49 -10.51 -1.49 0.27
CA THR A 49 -9.08 -1.81 0.38
C THR A 49 -8.24 -1.02 -0.63
N GLY A 50 -8.65 -1.04 -1.91
CA GLY A 50 -7.93 -0.32 -2.98
C GLY A 50 -7.87 1.20 -2.76
N VAL A 51 -8.99 1.84 -2.39
CA VAL A 51 -9.02 3.28 -2.12
C VAL A 51 -8.17 3.63 -0.90
N ALA A 52 -8.27 2.83 0.17
CA ALA A 52 -7.55 3.08 1.41
C ALA A 52 -6.03 3.01 1.23
N ILE A 53 -5.52 1.95 0.58
CA ILE A 53 -4.06 1.81 0.38
C ILE A 53 -3.51 2.88 -0.56
N ASN A 54 -4.22 3.22 -1.64
CA ASN A 54 -3.79 4.28 -2.56
C ASN A 54 -3.74 5.63 -1.84
N SER A 55 -4.76 5.96 -1.04
CA SER A 55 -4.79 7.22 -0.29
C SER A 55 -3.65 7.31 0.72
N LEU A 56 -3.35 6.22 1.43
CA LEU A 56 -2.22 6.17 2.36
C LEU A 56 -0.89 6.36 1.60
N PHE A 57 -0.68 5.61 0.51
CA PHE A 57 0.57 5.64 -0.26
C PHE A 57 0.80 6.97 -0.96
N ASP A 58 -0.26 7.63 -1.43
CA ASP A 58 -0.21 9.00 -1.93
C ASP A 58 0.24 9.96 -0.83
N GLN A 59 -0.34 9.85 0.37
CA GLN A 59 0.01 10.71 1.50
C GLN A 59 1.46 10.53 1.96
N VAL A 60 1.95 9.28 2.02
CA VAL A 60 3.33 9.00 2.43
C VAL A 60 4.35 9.06 1.29
N GLY A 61 3.91 9.48 0.08
CA GLY A 61 4.78 9.65 -1.08
C GLY A 61 5.36 8.36 -1.66
N LEU A 62 4.73 7.20 -1.40
CA LEU A 62 5.12 5.91 -1.95
C LEU A 62 4.53 5.64 -3.34
N ASN A 63 3.45 6.33 -3.71
CA ASN A 63 2.92 6.32 -5.06
C ASN A 63 3.57 7.40 -5.93
N LYS A 64 3.83 7.07 -7.19
CA LYS A 64 4.06 8.09 -8.21
C LYS A 64 2.74 8.79 -8.50
N LYS A 65 2.78 10.10 -8.76
CA LYS A 65 1.57 10.88 -9.08
C LYS A 65 0.80 10.23 -10.24
N GLY A 66 -0.43 9.82 -9.97
CA GLY A 66 -1.32 9.17 -10.94
C GLY A 66 -1.09 7.67 -11.14
N GLN A 67 -0.27 7.02 -10.31
CA GLN A 67 -0.12 5.57 -10.31
C GLN A 67 -1.00 4.96 -9.23
N GLU A 68 -1.97 4.14 -9.63
CA GLU A 68 -2.78 3.35 -8.69
C GLU A 68 -2.14 2.00 -8.43
N VAL A 69 -2.14 1.57 -7.17
CA VAL A 69 -1.78 0.20 -6.78
C VAL A 69 -2.97 -0.73 -6.92
N THR A 70 -2.69 -1.96 -7.34
CA THR A 70 -3.68 -3.00 -7.67
C THR A 70 -3.47 -4.26 -6.83
N VAL A 71 -4.42 -5.20 -6.91
CA VAL A 71 -4.38 -6.44 -6.13
C VAL A 71 -3.17 -7.31 -6.49
N GLU A 72 -2.71 -7.23 -7.74
CA GLU A 72 -1.54 -7.93 -8.25
C GLU A 72 -0.25 -7.58 -7.49
N GLN A 73 -0.24 -6.44 -6.79
CA GLN A 73 0.89 -5.93 -6.03
C GLN A 73 0.78 -6.19 -4.52
N ALA A 74 -0.25 -6.91 -4.06
CA ALA A 74 -0.53 -7.10 -2.63
C ALA A 74 0.67 -7.65 -1.85
N ASN A 75 1.45 -8.56 -2.45
CA ASN A 75 2.65 -9.13 -1.86
C ASN A 75 3.75 -8.07 -1.62
N GLU A 76 4.03 -7.24 -2.62
CA GLU A 76 5.01 -6.16 -2.55
C GLU A 76 4.58 -5.09 -1.54
N ILE A 77 3.29 -4.74 -1.55
CA ILE A 77 2.69 -3.80 -0.60
C ILE A 77 2.81 -4.34 0.82
N CYS A 78 2.43 -5.59 1.07
CA CYS A 78 2.57 -6.19 2.41
C CYS A 78 4.04 -6.22 2.86
N ALA A 79 4.98 -6.51 1.95
CA ALA A 79 6.40 -6.48 2.26
C ALA A 79 6.87 -5.07 2.67
N VAL A 80 6.46 -4.02 1.96
CA VAL A 80 6.73 -2.62 2.33
C VAL A 80 6.12 -2.29 3.69
N LEU A 81 4.86 -2.68 3.91
CA LEU A 81 4.17 -2.40 5.17
C LEU A 81 4.78 -3.15 6.36
N LYS A 82 5.55 -4.21 6.16
CA LYS A 82 6.29 -4.95 7.20
C LYS A 82 7.79 -4.64 7.23
N SER A 83 8.25 -3.68 6.42
CA SER A 83 9.66 -3.31 6.32
C SER A 83 10.11 -2.44 7.50
N ASP A 84 11.35 -1.97 7.44
CA ASP A 84 11.91 -0.96 8.35
C ASP A 84 11.10 0.35 8.36
N LYS A 85 10.34 0.63 7.29
CA LYS A 85 9.42 1.78 7.20
C LYS A 85 8.10 1.62 7.96
N TYR A 86 7.82 0.45 8.55
CA TYR A 86 6.55 0.16 9.24
C TYR A 86 6.11 1.29 10.18
N LYS A 87 7.02 1.75 11.04
CA LYS A 87 6.70 2.75 12.08
C LYS A 87 6.37 4.10 11.46
N GLU A 88 7.19 4.54 10.50
CA GLU A 88 6.99 5.80 9.79
C GLU A 88 5.64 5.82 9.06
N ILE A 89 5.32 4.76 8.31
CA ILE A 89 4.05 4.66 7.57
C ILE A 89 2.87 4.62 8.54
N LEU A 90 3.00 3.90 9.66
CA LEU A 90 1.94 3.82 10.66
C LEU A 90 1.69 5.20 11.29
N GLU A 91 2.74 5.90 11.74
CA GLU A 91 2.64 7.22 12.34
C GLU A 91 2.00 8.24 11.39
N LEU A 92 2.45 8.28 10.13
CA LEU A 92 1.87 9.13 9.10
C LEU A 92 0.44 8.70 8.72
N GLY A 93 0.12 7.41 8.88
CA GLY A 93 -1.21 6.85 8.63
C GLY A 93 -2.25 7.21 9.70
N GLN A 94 -1.85 7.75 10.85
CA GLN A 94 -2.79 8.05 11.96
C GLN A 94 -3.78 9.18 11.64
N PHE A 95 -3.56 9.94 10.58
CA PHE A 95 -4.41 11.05 10.16
C PHE A 95 -4.49 11.14 8.64
N LYS A 96 -5.58 11.75 8.14
CA LYS A 96 -5.73 12.09 6.72
C LYS A 96 -5.36 13.56 6.52
N ILE A 97 -4.40 13.82 5.65
CA ILE A 97 -3.98 15.17 5.27
C ILE A 97 -4.70 15.56 3.99
N PHE A 98 -5.38 16.70 4.02
CA PHE A 98 -6.01 17.30 2.85
C PHE A 98 -5.31 18.61 2.52
N SER A 99 -4.59 18.65 1.41
CA SER A 99 -4.00 19.89 0.91
C SER A 99 -5.11 20.85 0.48
N ILE A 100 -5.10 22.06 1.04
CA ILE A 100 -6.02 23.13 0.65
C ILE A 100 -5.22 24.12 -0.21
N ASP A 101 -5.51 24.17 -1.50
CA ASP A 101 -4.99 25.20 -2.40
C ASP A 101 -5.79 26.49 -2.18
N ILE A 102 -5.22 27.43 -1.43
CA ILE A 102 -5.78 28.77 -1.28
C ILE A 102 -5.32 29.58 -2.49
N LYS A 103 -6.25 29.91 -3.39
CA LYS A 103 -6.02 30.78 -4.55
C LYS A 103 -6.14 32.24 -4.20
#